data_AF-A0A7X2V401-F1
#
_entry.id   AF-A0A7X2V401-F1
#
_cell.length_a   1.000
_cell.length_b   1.000
_cell.length_c   1.000
_cell.angle_alpha   90.00
_cell.angle_beta   90.00
_cell.angle_gamma   90.00
#
_symmetry.space_group_name_H-M   'P 1'
#
loop_
_entity.id
_entity.type
_entity.pdbx_description
1 polymer ?
#
loop_
_entity_poly.entity_id
_entity_poly.type
_entity_poly.pdbx_seq_one_letter_code
_entity_poly.pdbx_strand_id
1 'polypeptide(L)' 'MKPSNAAALMVSLFLLAAVPLFLLAVSMRTGEWTFFLYGLFPSFFAGFTGLLFTLQQIRKEKRA' A
#
# COMPACT_ATOMS: atom_id res chain seq x y z
N MET A 1 10.21 -19.17 0.78
CA MET A 1 11.03 -18.35 1.72
C MET A 1 10.10 -17.36 2.40
N LYS A 2 10.10 -17.26 3.74
CA LYS A 2 9.33 -16.20 4.42
C LYS A 2 10.05 -14.87 4.16
N PRO A 3 9.38 -13.84 3.61
CA PRO A 3 10.00 -12.54 3.43
C PRO A 3 10.38 -11.97 4.81
N SER A 4 11.50 -11.25 4.88
CA SER A 4 11.86 -10.53 6.10
C SER A 4 10.82 -9.44 6.37
N ASN A 5 10.59 -9.12 7.64
CA ASN A 5 9.67 -8.04 8.01
C ASN A 5 10.04 -6.69 7.38
N ALA A 6 11.33 -6.44 7.16
CA ALA A 6 11.82 -5.26 6.45
C ALA A 6 11.35 -5.24 4.97
N ALA A 7 11.42 -6.38 4.27
CA ALA A 7 10.93 -6.49 2.90
C ALA A 7 9.41 -6.32 2.84
N ALA A 8 8.66 -6.91 3.78
CA ALA A 8 7.21 -6.74 3.85
C ALA A 8 6.78 -5.30 4.13
N LEU A 9 7.50 -4.58 5.00
CA LEU A 9 7.27 -3.15 5.25
C LEU A 9 7.57 -2.31 4.00
N MET A 10 8.70 -2.56 3.33
CA MET A 10 9.09 -1.84 2.14
C MET A 10 8.07 -2.01 1.02
N VAL A 11 7.60 -3.24 0.80
CA VAL A 11 6.54 -3.56 -0.18
C VAL A 11 5.24 -2.86 0.19
N SER A 12 4.82 -2.91 1.46
CA SER A 12 3.58 -2.26 1.91
C SER A 12 3.62 -0.74 1.73
N LEU A 13 4.75 -0.09 2.07
CA LEU A 13 4.97 1.34 1.87
C LEU A 13 5.03 1.70 0.38
N PHE A 14 5.69 0.85 -0.43
CA PHE A 14 5.75 1.02 -1.87
C PHE A 14 4.34 0.96 -2.48
N LEU A 15 3.54 -0.04 -2.15
CA LEU A 15 2.15 -0.15 -2.63
C LEU A 15 1.28 1.04 -2.18
N LEU A 16 1.46 1.48 -0.93
CA LEU A 16 0.71 2.61 -0.37
C LEU A 16 0.98 3.93 -1.12
N ALA A 17 2.18 4.11 -1.69
CA ALA A 17 2.56 5.33 -2.42
C ALA A 17 2.46 5.17 -3.94
N ALA A 18 2.97 4.07 -4.50
CA ALA A 18 3.07 3.84 -5.93
C ALA A 18 1.70 3.66 -6.58
N VAL A 19 0.74 3.00 -5.92
CA VAL A 19 -0.59 2.77 -6.51
C VAL A 19 -1.39 4.07 -6.64
N PRO A 20 -1.48 4.95 -5.61
CA PRO A 20 -2.09 6.27 -5.78
C PRO A 20 -1.40 7.14 -6.82
N LEU A 21 -0.05 7.13 -6.87
CA LEU A 21 0.70 7.89 -7.87
C LEU A 21 0.44 7.39 -9.30
N PHE A 22 0.32 6.07 -9.48
CA PHE A 22 -0.05 5.49 -10.76
C PHE A 22 -1.48 5.87 -11.17
N LEU A 23 -2.46 5.75 -10.26
CA LEU A 23 -3.84 6.16 -10.51
C LEU A 23 -3.94 7.65 -10.85
N LEU A 24 -3.14 8.49 -10.18
CA LEU A 24 -3.06 9.92 -10.46
C LEU A 24 -2.51 10.17 -11.88
N ALA A 25 -1.39 9.54 -12.24
CA ALA A 25 -0.79 9.67 -13.56
C ALA A 25 -1.74 9.23 -14.68
N VAL A 26 -2.47 8.13 -14.48
CA VAL A 26 -3.51 7.66 -15.40
C VAL A 26 -4.63 8.69 -15.52
N SER A 27 -5.13 9.21 -14.40
CA SER A 27 -6.25 10.17 -14.40
C SER A 27 -5.86 11.51 -15.01
N MET A 28 -4.63 11.96 -14.83
CA MET A 28 -4.10 13.15 -15.53
C MET A 28 -4.01 12.93 -17.04
N ARG A 29 -3.69 11.71 -17.49
CA ARG A 29 -3.60 11.37 -18.91
C ARG A 29 -4.97 11.20 -19.57
N THR A 30 -5.95 10.65 -18.87
CA THR A 30 -7.29 10.40 -19.41
C THR A 30 -8.25 11.58 -19.21
N GLY A 31 -7.95 12.50 -18.28
CA GLY A 31 -8.87 13.54 -17.84
C GLY A 31 -9.99 13.03 -16.92
N GLU A 32 -10.06 11.73 -16.67
CA GLU A 32 -11.11 11.06 -15.90
C GLU A 32 -10.74 10.92 -14.43
N TRP A 33 -11.06 11.96 -13.65
CA TRP A 33 -10.78 12.01 -12.20
C TRP A 33 -11.57 10.99 -11.39
N THR A 34 -12.66 10.47 -11.95
CA THR A 34 -13.50 9.41 -11.39
C THR A 34 -12.65 8.18 -11.03
N PHE A 35 -11.74 7.77 -11.92
CA PHE A 35 -10.84 6.63 -11.66
C PHE A 35 -9.94 6.87 -10.46
N PHE A 36 -9.39 8.07 -10.31
CA PHE A 36 -8.59 8.43 -9.14
C PHE A 36 -9.44 8.46 -7.87
N LEU A 37 -10.55 9.19 -7.86
CA LEU A 37 -11.35 9.41 -6.65
C LEU A 37 -11.98 8.12 -6.10
N TYR A 38 -12.51 7.26 -6.98
CA TYR A 38 -13.06 5.97 -6.57
C TYR A 38 -11.99 4.91 -6.32
N GLY A 39 -10.85 4.97 -7.02
CA GLY A 39 -9.73 4.04 -6.84
C GLY A 39 -8.82 4.36 -5.64
N LEU A 40 -8.86 5.60 -5.13
CA LEU A 40 -7.98 6.05 -4.05
C LEU A 40 -8.25 5.32 -2.74
N PHE A 41 -9.52 5.18 -2.33
CA PHE A 41 -9.87 4.49 -1.10
C PHE A 41 -9.46 3.00 -1.14
N PRO A 42 -9.87 2.20 -2.15
CA PRO A 42 -9.47 0.80 -2.25
C PRO A 42 -7.94 0.61 -2.29
N SER A 43 -7.22 1.44 -3.05
CA SER A 43 -5.77 1.36 -3.16
C SER A 43 -5.05 1.71 -1.86
N PHE A 44 -5.52 2.75 -1.16
CA PHE A 44 -5.01 3.12 0.15
C PHE A 44 -5.20 1.98 1.16
N PHE A 45 -6.39 1.38 1.22
CA PHE A 45 -6.67 0.27 2.12
C PHE A 45 -5.81 -0.96 1.81
N ALA A 46 -5.51 -1.26 0.55
CA ALA A 46 -4.63 -2.36 0.18
C ALA A 46 -3.21 -2.20 0.76
N GLY A 47 -2.59 -1.03 0.61
CA GLY A 47 -1.27 -0.74 1.19
C GLY A 47 -1.31 -0.64 2.73
N PHE A 48 -2.35 0.00 3.28
CA PHE A 48 -2.48 0.24 4.71
C PHE A 48 -2.73 -1.05 5.51
N THR A 49 -3.55 -1.96 4.99
CA THR A 49 -3.80 -3.26 5.62
C THR A 49 -2.54 -4.13 5.64
N GLY A 50 -1.77 -4.16 4.55
CA GLY A 50 -0.47 -4.83 4.50
C GLY A 50 0.53 -4.25 5.52
N LEU A 51 0.56 -2.93 5.66
CA LEU A 51 1.38 -2.24 6.66
C LEU A 51 0.96 -2.63 8.09
N LEU A 52 -0.34 -2.57 8.41
CA LEU A 52 -0.86 -2.95 9.72
C LEU A 52 -0.52 -4.39 10.08
N PHE A 53 -0.72 -5.32 9.16
CA PHE A 53 -0.42 -6.73 9.37
C PHE A 53 1.08 -6.94 9.63
N THR A 54 1.93 -6.30 8.83
CA THR A 54 3.39 -6.37 9.01
C THR A 54 3.84 -5.80 10.35
N LEU A 55 3.27 -4.65 10.76
CA LEU A 55 3.55 -4.05 12.06
C LEU A 55 3.09 -4.92 13.22
N GLN A 56 1.93 -5.57 13.10
CA GLN A 56 1.44 -6.53 14.10
C GLN A 56 2.39 -7.74 14.21
N GLN A 57 2.88 -8.26 13.09
CA GLN A 57 3.81 -9.39 13.07
C GLN A 57 5.14 -9.01 13.75
N ILE A 58 5.71 -7.85 13.41
CA ILE A 58 6.93 -7.34 14.07
C ILE A 58 6.74 -7.18 15.57
N ARG A 59 5.58 -6.67 16.02
CA ARG A 59 5.27 -6.52 17.45
C ARG A 59 5.14 -7.87 18.15
N LYS A 60 4.59 -8.89 17.49
CA LYS A 60 4.53 -10.26 18.04
C LYS A 60 5.92 -10.87 18.17
N GLU A 61 6.75 -10.75 17.15
CA GLU A 61 8.13 -11.26 17.18
C GLU A 61 8.99 -10.58 18.25
N LYS A 62 8.80 -9.28 18.50
CA LYS A 62 9.51 -8.56 19.58
C LYS A 62 9.04 -8.88 21.00
N ARG A 63 7.86 -9.48 21.15
CA ARG A 63 7.27 -9.87 22.46
C ARG A 63 7.45 -11.34 22.78
N ALA A 64 7.87 -12.15 21.81
CA ALA A 64 8.24 -13.55 21.97
C ALA A 64 9.72 -13.65 22.38
#